data_AF-A0A9W6U5D0-F1
#
_entry.id   AF-A0A9W6U5D0-F1
#
_cell.length_a   1.000
_cell.length_b   1.000
_cell.length_c   1.000
_cell.angle_alpha   90.00
_cell.angle_beta   90.00
_cell.angle_gamma   90.00
#
_symmetry.space_group_name_H-M   'P 1'
#
loop_
_entity.id
_entity.type
_entity.pdbx_description
1 polymer ?
#
loop_
_entity_poly.entity_id
_entity_poly.type
_entity_poly.pdbx_seq_one_letter_code
_entity_poly.pdbx_strand_id
1 'polypeptide(L)'
;MLGGDIVGFYLHIEEHELMAVEDQVLILEGVCGGAARSGDMPRVLSVLDQVMKGVGQRLTALFASSAASSHVQVALNELLRLMAIYEYLDVKKLQGEKHPLVMLTEQLWPLFNQMLALYRGHDELVERVCRCYKRILRTCGADITPLLPQLVDNLLAFYQAEPKSSYLYTASMVLKFFAHGNYQTNAEEMESLFARMLFTLIETTTPIFASAKDMEARPDVVEEFFYLMERAVRCVPHVLAAPMTAASGPHAGQAQPLMASIFSCAVAALVITHNDANKAVLCFLEQVYVQSLTDDSRVKLASLCTSNHATLEDSNKMLVSYLLRGVVLGAMSPSRVDSDYGSAAGVLVQLAKVNGPQLEQWIAEWFEQATAGTFATATVNFLTPDETQEFQTELFSAANERAFRRTVRHFGKLCASRNTSLTDCERQ
;
A
#
# COMPACT_ATOMS: atom_id res chain seq x y z
N MET A 1 -26.47 38.30 -2.10
CA MET A 1 -26.16 37.15 -2.98
C MET A 1 -26.41 35.88 -2.20
N LEU A 2 -27.11 34.89 -2.75
CA LEU A 2 -27.44 33.66 -2.03
C LEU A 2 -26.14 32.98 -1.55
N GLY A 3 -25.91 32.89 -0.24
CA GLY A 3 -24.74 32.26 0.38
C GLY A 3 -23.55 33.18 0.71
N GLY A 4 -23.59 34.47 0.39
CA GLY A 4 -22.56 35.43 0.87
C GLY A 4 -22.59 35.57 2.39
N ASP A 5 -23.78 35.53 2.99
CA ASP A 5 -23.96 35.62 4.45
C ASP A 5 -23.35 34.42 5.19
N ILE A 6 -23.38 33.23 4.56
CA ILE A 6 -22.77 32.02 5.13
C ILE A 6 -21.24 32.09 5.09
N VAL A 7 -20.67 32.64 4.00
CA VAL A 7 -19.22 32.88 3.92
C VAL A 7 -18.80 33.91 4.97
N GLY A 8 -19.54 35.02 5.10
CA GLY A 8 -19.28 36.01 6.14
C GLY A 8 -19.39 35.44 7.55
N PHE A 9 -20.37 34.58 7.80
CA PHE A 9 -20.54 33.88 9.08
C PHE A 9 -19.36 32.94 9.38
N TYR A 10 -18.92 32.14 8.40
CA TYR A 10 -17.73 31.29 8.54
C TYR A 10 -16.49 32.12 8.87
N LEU A 11 -16.22 33.18 8.11
CA LEU A 11 -15.05 34.05 8.32
C LEU A 11 -15.09 34.72 9.70
N HIS A 12 -16.27 35.13 10.17
CA HIS A 12 -16.43 35.72 11.50
C HIS A 12 -16.10 34.71 12.61
N ILE A 13 -16.61 33.48 12.52
CA ILE A 13 -16.30 32.40 13.47
C ILE A 13 -14.80 32.09 13.46
N GLU A 14 -14.21 31.99 12.27
CA GLU A 14 -12.80 31.68 12.09
C GLU A 14 -11.91 32.77 12.71
N GLU A 15 -12.19 34.05 12.45
CA GLU A 15 -11.40 35.19 12.94
C GLU A 15 -11.47 35.35 14.47
N HIS A 16 -12.63 35.06 15.08
CA HIS A 16 -12.89 35.25 16.50
C HIS A 16 -12.79 33.96 17.32
N GLU A 17 -12.38 32.85 16.70
CA GLU A 17 -12.24 31.52 17.32
C GLU A 17 -13.49 31.08 18.10
N LEU A 18 -14.69 31.38 17.59
CA LEU A 18 -15.96 31.19 18.30
C LEU A 18 -16.40 29.71 18.42
N MET A 19 -15.67 28.80 17.79
CA MET A 19 -16.05 27.40 17.62
C MET A 19 -14.82 26.52 17.36
N ALA A 20 -14.88 25.23 17.72
CA ALA A 20 -13.86 24.25 17.39
C ALA A 20 -13.68 24.09 15.87
N VAL A 21 -12.46 23.80 15.42
CA VAL A 21 -12.14 23.77 13.98
C VAL A 21 -12.91 22.66 13.25
N GLU A 22 -13.17 21.55 13.93
CA GLU A 22 -13.97 20.44 13.44
C GLU A 22 -15.38 20.89 13.04
N ASP A 23 -16.01 21.73 13.87
CA ASP A 23 -17.35 22.25 13.60
C ASP A 23 -17.30 23.39 12.56
N GLN A 24 -16.24 24.22 12.56
CA GLN A 24 -16.01 25.23 11.51
C GLN A 24 -15.93 24.57 10.12
N VAL A 25 -15.32 23.40 10.04
CA VAL A 25 -15.16 22.64 8.79
C VAL A 25 -16.50 22.13 8.24
N LEU A 26 -17.50 21.88 9.09
CA LEU A 26 -18.86 21.57 8.63
C LEU A 26 -19.53 22.76 7.94
N ILE A 27 -19.27 23.98 8.43
CA ILE A 27 -19.73 25.22 7.78
C ILE A 27 -18.97 25.42 6.47
N LEU A 28 -17.65 25.19 6.47
CA LEU A 28 -16.81 25.30 5.30
C LEU A 28 -17.22 24.32 4.19
N GLU A 29 -17.64 23.10 4.53
CA GLU A 29 -18.24 22.14 3.59
C GLU A 29 -19.44 22.76 2.86
N GLY A 30 -20.37 23.38 3.61
CA GLY A 30 -21.52 24.06 3.04
C GLY A 30 -21.14 25.24 2.14
N VAL A 31 -20.13 26.02 2.55
CA VAL A 31 -19.56 27.12 1.75
C VAL A 31 -18.98 26.61 0.44
N CYS A 32 -18.12 25.60 0.49
CA CYS A 32 -17.47 25.01 -0.68
C CYS A 32 -18.48 24.34 -1.62
N GLY A 33 -19.39 23.52 -1.09
CA GLY A 33 -20.43 22.86 -1.88
C GLY A 33 -21.40 23.86 -2.52
N GLY A 34 -21.76 24.93 -1.80
CA GLY A 34 -22.58 26.02 -2.32
C GLY A 34 -21.88 26.81 -3.44
N ALA A 35 -20.59 27.11 -3.27
CA ALA A 35 -19.78 27.77 -4.30
C ALA A 35 -19.64 26.90 -5.55
N ALA A 36 -19.29 25.62 -5.40
CA ALA A 36 -19.15 24.66 -6.49
C ALA A 36 -20.45 24.52 -7.32
N ARG A 37 -21.60 24.38 -6.65
CA ARG A 37 -22.90 24.22 -7.32
C ARG A 37 -23.43 25.49 -7.97
N SER A 38 -22.88 26.65 -7.65
CA SER A 38 -23.30 27.92 -8.26
C SER A 38 -22.94 28.01 -9.75
N GLY A 39 -21.91 27.28 -10.19
CA GLY A 39 -21.37 27.39 -11.55
C GLY A 39 -20.69 28.73 -11.86
N ASP A 40 -20.53 29.60 -10.86
CA ASP A 40 -19.95 30.94 -10.97
C ASP A 40 -18.47 30.90 -10.56
N MET A 41 -17.57 30.86 -11.55
CA MET A 41 -16.12 30.76 -11.32
C MET A 41 -15.55 31.96 -10.54
N PRO A 42 -15.87 33.22 -10.87
CA PRO A 42 -15.51 34.37 -10.03
C PRO A 42 -15.89 34.18 -8.55
N ARG A 43 -17.07 33.62 -8.27
CA ARG A 43 -17.49 33.33 -6.90
C ARG A 43 -16.66 32.22 -6.25
N VAL A 44 -16.38 31.14 -6.97
CA VAL A 44 -15.49 30.06 -6.50
C VAL A 44 -14.12 30.62 -6.12
N LEU A 45 -13.53 31.43 -6.99
CA LEU A 45 -12.24 32.06 -6.75
C LEU A 45 -12.28 33.03 -5.56
N SER A 46 -13.35 33.82 -5.43
CA SER A 46 -13.53 34.72 -4.29
C SER A 46 -13.66 33.98 -2.96
N VAL A 47 -14.40 32.86 -2.92
CA VAL A 47 -14.51 32.03 -1.71
C VAL A 47 -13.16 31.42 -1.37
N LEU A 48 -12.46 30.90 -2.38
CA LEU A 48 -11.15 30.31 -2.18
C LEU A 48 -10.15 31.32 -1.63
N ASP A 49 -10.07 32.52 -2.22
CA ASP A 49 -9.20 33.61 -1.76
C ASP A 49 -9.48 34.01 -0.31
N GLN A 50 -10.77 34.21 0.03
CA GLN A 50 -11.18 34.61 1.38
C GLN A 50 -10.82 33.58 2.45
N VAL A 51 -11.11 32.30 2.20
CA VAL A 51 -10.77 31.21 3.14
C VAL A 51 -9.25 31.04 3.23
N MET A 52 -8.55 31.07 2.10
CA MET A 52 -7.11 30.87 2.08
C MET A 52 -6.32 32.00 2.74
N LYS A 53 -6.88 33.21 2.81
CA LYS A 53 -6.26 34.31 3.55
C LYS A 53 -6.06 33.97 5.03
N GLY A 54 -7.09 33.44 5.69
CA GLY A 54 -7.01 33.04 7.10
C GLY A 54 -6.04 31.87 7.32
N VAL A 55 -6.15 30.83 6.49
CA VAL A 55 -5.25 29.67 6.50
C VAL A 55 -3.79 30.10 6.32
N GLY A 56 -3.50 30.91 5.31
CA GLY A 56 -2.16 31.39 4.99
C GLY A 56 -1.54 32.24 6.09
N GLN A 57 -2.34 33.12 6.72
CA GLN A 57 -1.89 33.93 7.85
C GLN A 57 -1.48 33.07 9.05
N ARG A 58 -2.30 32.08 9.43
CA ARG A 58 -1.99 31.19 10.55
C ARG A 58 -0.80 30.29 10.29
N LEU A 59 -0.66 29.74 9.09
CA LEU A 59 0.52 28.95 8.73
C LEU A 59 1.79 29.80 8.70
N THR A 60 1.72 31.01 8.16
CA THR A 60 2.87 31.93 8.13
C THR A 60 3.29 32.34 9.54
N ALA A 61 2.32 32.67 10.41
CA ALA A 61 2.58 32.98 11.81
C ALA A 61 3.19 31.77 12.56
N LEU A 62 2.68 30.56 12.29
CA LEU A 62 3.22 29.32 12.84
C LEU A 62 4.68 29.14 12.45
N PHE A 63 5.01 29.28 11.17
CA PHE A 63 6.38 29.06 10.69
C PHE A 63 7.37 30.16 11.07
N ALA A 64 6.88 31.36 11.36
CA ALA A 64 7.70 32.45 11.91
C ALA A 64 8.01 32.27 13.41
N SER A 65 7.26 31.41 14.12
CA SER A 65 7.43 31.19 15.55
C SER A 65 8.67 30.32 15.84
N SER A 66 9.47 30.74 16.82
CA SER A 66 10.58 29.91 17.34
C SER A 66 10.10 28.65 18.09
N ALA A 67 8.82 28.61 18.47
CA ALA A 67 8.17 27.47 19.12
C ALA A 67 7.32 26.65 18.14
N ALA A 68 7.51 26.79 16.82
CA ALA A 68 6.68 26.14 15.82
C ALA A 68 6.50 24.64 16.07
N SER A 69 7.57 23.91 16.41
CA SER A 69 7.51 22.47 16.69
C SER A 69 6.54 22.06 17.81
N SER A 70 6.23 22.95 18.77
CA SER A 70 5.25 22.68 19.85
C SER A 70 3.82 23.08 19.50
N HIS A 71 3.59 23.67 18.31
CA HIS A 71 2.28 24.16 17.87
C HIS A 71 1.70 23.32 16.72
N VAL A 72 1.95 22.00 16.76
CA VAL A 72 1.49 21.04 15.75
C VAL A 72 -0.03 21.10 15.50
N GLN A 73 -0.82 21.40 16.54
CA GLN A 73 -2.28 21.51 16.43
C GLN A 73 -2.72 22.59 15.44
N VAL A 74 -1.97 23.69 15.32
CA VAL A 74 -2.29 24.74 14.34
C VAL A 74 -2.17 24.17 12.93
N ALA A 75 -1.09 23.44 12.62
CA ALA A 75 -0.91 22.80 11.33
C ALA A 75 -1.99 21.73 11.06
N LEU A 76 -2.32 20.90 12.05
CA LEU A 76 -3.39 19.90 11.93
C LEU A 76 -4.76 20.53 11.62
N ASN A 77 -5.09 21.63 12.29
CA ASN A 77 -6.32 22.40 12.07
C ASN A 77 -6.37 22.98 10.66
N GLU A 78 -5.27 23.54 10.16
CA GLU A 78 -5.21 24.06 8.80
C GLU A 78 -5.29 22.95 7.75
N LEU A 79 -4.64 21.80 7.96
CA LEU A 79 -4.78 20.64 7.09
C LEU A 79 -6.23 20.16 7.03
N LEU A 80 -6.97 20.21 8.14
CA LEU A 80 -8.40 19.87 8.16
C LEU A 80 -9.24 20.79 7.26
N ARG A 81 -9.01 22.11 7.34
CA ARG A 81 -9.65 23.08 6.44
C ARG A 81 -9.28 22.85 4.98
N LEU A 82 -8.01 22.61 4.69
CA LEU A 82 -7.53 22.32 3.33
C LEU A 82 -8.17 21.07 2.76
N MET A 83 -8.28 19.97 3.54
CA MET A 83 -8.97 18.76 3.09
C MET A 83 -10.44 19.03 2.77
N ALA A 84 -11.13 19.86 3.56
CA ALA A 84 -12.51 20.22 3.28
C ALA A 84 -12.66 20.97 1.95
N ILE A 85 -11.75 21.91 1.66
CA ILE A 85 -11.71 22.63 0.38
C ILE A 85 -11.56 21.63 -0.78
N TYR A 86 -10.55 20.76 -0.73
CA TYR A 86 -10.33 19.76 -1.79
C TYR A 86 -11.43 18.70 -1.88
N GLU A 87 -12.16 18.42 -0.79
CA GLU A 87 -13.27 17.46 -0.82
C GLU A 87 -14.53 18.04 -1.45
N TYR A 88 -14.88 19.27 -1.11
CA TYR A 88 -16.22 19.81 -1.35
C TYR A 88 -16.27 20.93 -2.38
N LEU A 89 -15.12 21.52 -2.76
CA LEU A 89 -15.05 22.49 -3.85
C LEU A 89 -14.86 21.77 -5.19
N ASP A 90 -15.84 20.94 -5.56
CA ASP A 90 -15.86 20.17 -6.81
C ASP A 90 -16.20 21.07 -8.00
N VAL A 91 -15.17 21.62 -8.63
CA VAL A 91 -15.31 22.60 -9.71
C VAL A 91 -15.05 21.91 -11.05
N LYS A 92 -15.97 22.03 -11.99
CA LYS A 92 -15.71 21.62 -13.37
C LYS A 92 -14.85 22.68 -14.06
N LYS A 93 -13.73 22.26 -14.64
CA LYS A 93 -12.85 23.12 -15.43
C LYS A 93 -13.62 23.87 -16.52
N LEU A 94 -13.41 25.18 -16.62
CA LEU A 94 -13.83 25.98 -17.77
C LEU A 94 -12.80 25.84 -18.90
N GLN A 95 -13.26 25.81 -20.16
CA GLN A 95 -12.38 25.59 -21.31
C GLN A 95 -11.27 26.65 -21.37
N GLY A 96 -10.01 26.20 -21.44
CA GLY A 96 -8.84 27.06 -21.62
C GLY A 96 -8.22 27.62 -20.33
N GLU A 97 -8.91 27.51 -19.18
CA GLU A 97 -8.41 28.02 -17.89
C GLU A 97 -7.80 26.91 -17.04
N LYS A 98 -6.89 27.29 -16.13
CA LYS A 98 -6.29 26.37 -15.16
C LYS A 98 -7.30 26.06 -14.06
N HIS A 99 -7.35 24.80 -13.65
CA HIS A 99 -8.23 24.37 -12.57
C HIS A 99 -7.89 25.12 -11.26
N PRO A 100 -8.87 25.76 -10.58
CA PRO A 100 -8.59 26.58 -9.38
C PRO A 100 -7.85 25.82 -8.27
N LEU A 101 -8.25 24.56 -8.02
CA LEU A 101 -7.57 23.72 -7.03
C LEU A 101 -6.14 23.32 -7.41
N VAL A 102 -5.78 23.34 -8.70
CA VAL A 102 -4.39 23.14 -9.14
C VAL A 102 -3.58 24.40 -8.84
N MET A 103 -4.12 25.58 -9.12
CA MET A 103 -3.47 26.86 -8.73
C MET A 103 -3.26 26.92 -7.21
N LEU A 104 -4.26 26.49 -6.44
CA LEU A 104 -4.14 26.38 -4.99
C LEU A 104 -3.02 25.43 -4.58
N THR A 105 -2.92 24.25 -5.22
CA THR A 105 -1.86 23.28 -4.90
C THR A 105 -0.47 23.87 -5.12
N GLU A 106 -0.27 24.64 -6.19
CA GLU A 106 1.02 25.31 -6.45
C GLU A 106 1.38 26.31 -5.35
N GLN A 107 0.40 27.07 -4.86
CA GLN A 107 0.59 28.03 -3.77
C GLN A 107 0.88 27.34 -2.43
N LEU A 108 0.21 26.22 -2.17
CA LEU A 108 0.36 25.45 -0.93
C LEU A 108 1.64 24.61 -0.89
N TRP A 109 2.28 24.40 -2.04
CA TRP A 109 3.43 23.50 -2.16
C TRP A 109 4.56 23.79 -1.16
N PRO A 110 5.04 25.04 -1.02
CA PRO A 110 6.10 25.35 -0.05
C PRO A 110 5.65 25.10 1.38
N LEU A 111 4.37 25.31 1.69
CA LEU A 111 3.81 25.13 3.02
C LEU A 111 3.75 23.64 3.40
N PHE A 112 3.33 22.76 2.47
CA PHE A 112 3.39 21.32 2.71
C PHE A 112 4.82 20.84 2.98
N ASN A 113 5.79 21.29 2.19
CA ASN A 113 7.19 20.96 2.40
C ASN A 113 7.71 21.46 3.76
N GLN A 114 7.35 22.68 4.15
CA GLN A 114 7.73 23.23 5.44
C GLN A 114 7.10 22.47 6.61
N MET A 115 5.83 22.06 6.50
CA MET A 115 5.18 21.20 7.49
C MET A 115 5.88 19.84 7.61
N LEU A 116 6.12 19.16 6.50
CA LEU A 116 6.78 17.85 6.50
C LEU A 116 8.21 17.93 7.04
N ALA A 117 8.96 18.99 6.72
CA ALA A 117 10.31 19.19 7.25
C ALA A 117 10.30 19.45 8.77
N LEU A 118 9.40 20.32 9.23
CA LEU A 118 9.32 20.71 10.64
C LEU A 118 8.81 19.56 11.54
N TYR A 119 7.84 18.79 11.03
CA TYR A 119 7.10 17.79 11.80
C TYR A 119 7.35 16.36 11.30
N ARG A 120 8.50 16.10 10.66
CA ARG A 120 8.83 14.76 10.12
C ARG A 120 8.64 13.63 11.15
N GLY A 121 8.96 13.87 12.42
CA GLY A 121 8.80 12.90 13.52
C GLY A 121 7.38 12.76 14.07
N HIS A 122 6.38 13.45 13.53
CA HIS A 122 5.00 13.43 14.02
C HIS A 122 4.07 12.69 13.04
N ASP A 123 3.86 11.39 13.28
CA ASP A 123 3.16 10.48 12.35
C ASP A 123 1.79 11.00 11.91
N GLU A 124 0.98 11.47 12.85
CA GLU A 124 -0.37 11.97 12.55
C GLU A 124 -0.34 13.14 11.55
N LEU A 125 0.63 14.05 11.68
CA LEU A 125 0.69 15.22 10.81
C LEU A 125 1.17 14.82 9.41
N VAL A 126 2.18 13.95 9.33
CA VAL A 126 2.64 13.41 8.05
C VAL A 126 1.51 12.67 7.35
N GLU A 127 0.74 11.86 8.07
CA GLU A 127 -0.45 11.19 7.54
C GLU A 127 -1.47 12.21 7.02
N ARG A 128 -1.70 13.30 7.77
CA ARG A 128 -2.65 14.35 7.39
C ARG A 128 -2.24 15.10 6.13
N VAL A 129 -0.95 15.37 5.94
CA VAL A 129 -0.42 15.91 4.68
C VAL A 129 -0.59 14.92 3.53
N CYS A 130 -0.26 13.64 3.74
CA CYS A 130 -0.47 12.57 2.74
C CYS A 130 -1.94 12.41 2.35
N ARG A 131 -2.86 12.56 3.31
CA ARG A 131 -4.31 12.61 3.06
C ARG A 131 -4.71 13.82 2.22
N CYS A 132 -4.12 15.00 2.45
CA CYS A 132 -4.29 16.16 1.56
C CYS A 132 -3.84 15.84 0.13
N TYR A 133 -2.66 15.24 -0.06
CA TYR A 133 -2.19 14.82 -1.38
C TYR A 133 -3.16 13.86 -2.06
N LYS A 134 -3.70 12.87 -1.35
CA LYS A 134 -4.75 12.00 -1.90
C LYS A 134 -5.97 12.79 -2.38
N ARG A 135 -6.44 13.78 -1.62
CA ARG A 135 -7.60 14.62 -2.03
C ARG A 135 -7.25 15.43 -3.27
N ILE A 136 -6.06 16.03 -3.32
CA ILE A 136 -5.54 16.75 -4.49
C ILE A 136 -5.54 15.85 -5.72
N LEU A 137 -4.90 14.68 -5.64
CA LEU A 137 -4.77 13.74 -6.76
C LEU A 137 -6.14 13.29 -7.29
N ARG A 138 -7.10 13.06 -6.38
CA ARG A 138 -8.45 12.63 -6.75
C ARG A 138 -9.27 13.76 -7.36
N THR A 139 -9.30 14.93 -6.73
CA THR A 139 -10.19 16.03 -7.11
C THR A 139 -9.68 16.78 -8.34
N CYS A 140 -8.37 17.04 -8.42
CA CYS A 140 -7.79 17.71 -9.59
C CYS A 140 -7.65 16.77 -10.81
N GLY A 141 -7.62 15.45 -10.59
CA GLY A 141 -7.54 14.44 -11.65
C GLY A 141 -6.40 14.72 -12.63
N ALA A 142 -6.70 14.66 -13.93
CA ALA A 142 -5.72 14.88 -15.00
C ALA A 142 -5.09 16.29 -15.01
N ASP A 143 -5.73 17.30 -14.40
CA ASP A 143 -5.20 18.66 -14.39
C ASP A 143 -3.97 18.82 -13.47
N ILE A 144 -3.74 17.89 -12.53
CA ILE A 144 -2.57 17.91 -11.63
C ILE A 144 -1.33 17.26 -12.25
N THR A 145 -1.45 16.62 -13.42
CA THR A 145 -0.34 15.90 -14.07
C THR A 145 0.97 16.70 -14.15
N PRO A 146 0.96 18.02 -14.48
CA PRO A 146 2.19 18.82 -14.50
C PRO A 146 2.93 18.93 -13.17
N LEU A 147 2.25 18.74 -12.03
CA LEU A 147 2.83 18.80 -10.68
C LEU A 147 3.22 17.41 -10.14
N LEU A 148 2.86 16.32 -10.82
CA LEU A 148 3.19 14.97 -10.36
C LEU A 148 4.67 14.71 -10.20
N PRO A 149 5.57 15.15 -11.11
CA PRO A 149 7.02 14.95 -10.93
C PRO A 149 7.51 15.55 -9.61
N GLN A 150 7.10 16.79 -9.32
CA GLN A 150 7.45 17.48 -8.09
C GLN A 150 6.88 16.79 -6.84
N LEU A 151 5.64 16.28 -6.93
CA LEU A 151 5.02 15.51 -5.84
C LEU A 151 5.77 14.22 -5.54
N VAL A 152 6.14 13.48 -6.57
CA VAL A 152 6.93 12.26 -6.42
C VAL A 152 8.30 12.60 -5.85
N ASP A 153 9.00 13.63 -6.34
CA ASP A 153 10.32 14.02 -5.83
C ASP A 153 10.30 14.32 -4.33
N ASN A 154 9.34 15.12 -3.89
CA ASN A 154 9.17 15.43 -2.47
C ASN A 154 8.84 14.18 -1.65
N LEU A 155 7.90 13.36 -2.13
CA LEU A 155 7.51 12.12 -1.46
C LEU A 155 8.69 11.18 -1.26
N LEU A 156 9.52 11.01 -2.30
CA LEU A 156 10.73 10.18 -2.23
C LEU A 156 11.75 10.77 -1.25
N ALA A 157 12.01 12.07 -1.32
CA ALA A 157 12.97 12.72 -0.43
C ALA A 157 12.60 12.56 1.05
N PHE A 158 11.33 12.74 1.40
CA PHE A 158 10.88 12.55 2.78
C PHE A 158 10.85 11.07 3.20
N TYR A 159 10.45 10.16 2.31
CA TYR A 159 10.46 8.73 2.61
C TYR A 159 11.88 8.19 2.83
N GLN A 160 12.85 8.62 2.03
CA GLN A 160 14.26 8.26 2.19
C GLN A 160 14.86 8.77 3.50
N ALA A 161 14.42 9.96 3.95
CA ALA A 161 14.87 10.53 5.22
C ALA A 161 14.24 9.83 6.43
N GLU A 162 12.94 9.55 6.38
CA GLU A 162 12.18 8.91 7.46
C GLU A 162 11.03 8.07 6.87
N PRO A 163 11.24 6.75 6.69
CA PRO A 163 10.23 5.88 6.09
C PRO A 163 8.95 5.82 6.92
N LYS A 164 7.81 6.19 6.32
CA LYS A 164 6.46 6.10 6.91
C LYS A 164 5.48 5.53 5.90
N SER A 165 4.56 4.71 6.38
CA SER A 165 3.51 4.07 5.59
C SER A 165 2.68 5.08 4.80
N SER A 166 2.37 6.25 5.36
CA SER A 166 1.59 7.31 4.68
C SER A 166 2.18 7.80 3.34
N TYR A 167 3.51 7.77 3.19
CA TYR A 167 4.16 8.11 1.92
C TYR A 167 3.95 7.01 0.87
N LEU A 168 4.09 5.74 1.26
CA LEU A 168 3.80 4.59 0.40
C LEU A 168 2.35 4.59 -0.07
N TYR A 169 1.42 4.93 0.85
CA TYR A 169 0.01 5.09 0.53
C TYR A 169 -0.22 6.20 -0.52
N THR A 170 0.49 7.32 -0.38
CA THR A 170 0.40 8.42 -1.35
C THR A 170 0.93 7.99 -2.73
N ALA A 171 2.05 7.27 -2.79
CA ALA A 171 2.57 6.68 -4.04
C ALA A 171 1.56 5.69 -4.65
N SER A 172 0.85 4.92 -3.82
CA SER A 172 -0.23 4.02 -4.25
C SER A 172 -1.38 4.81 -4.88
N MET A 173 -1.72 5.98 -4.34
CA MET A 173 -2.72 6.87 -4.94
C MET A 173 -2.24 7.46 -6.28
N VAL A 174 -0.95 7.78 -6.43
CA VAL A 174 -0.39 8.22 -7.71
C VAL A 174 -0.61 7.14 -8.79
N LEU A 175 -0.25 5.88 -8.52
CA LEU A 175 -0.53 4.80 -9.49
C LEU A 175 -2.03 4.64 -9.75
N LYS A 176 -2.85 4.67 -8.70
CA LYS A 176 -4.31 4.47 -8.80
C LYS A 176 -4.96 5.44 -9.78
N PHE A 177 -4.58 6.71 -9.73
CA PHE A 177 -5.23 7.77 -10.52
C PHE A 177 -4.56 7.99 -11.88
N PHE A 178 -3.28 7.66 -12.03
CA PHE A 178 -2.52 8.07 -13.22
C PHE A 178 -2.00 6.91 -14.09
N ALA A 179 -2.00 5.66 -13.62
CA ALA A 179 -1.46 4.55 -14.42
C ALA A 179 -2.33 4.16 -15.64
N HIS A 180 -3.63 4.45 -15.61
CA HIS A 180 -4.57 4.11 -16.69
C HIS A 180 -5.15 5.35 -17.39
N GLY A 181 -4.56 6.52 -17.19
CA GLY A 181 -5.05 7.74 -17.83
C GLY A 181 -4.67 7.82 -19.31
N ASN A 182 -5.53 8.45 -20.12
CA ASN A 182 -5.30 8.68 -21.54
C ASN A 182 -4.32 9.85 -21.78
N TYR A 183 -3.12 9.79 -21.20
CA TYR A 183 -2.06 10.80 -21.35
C TYR A 183 -1.23 10.55 -22.61
N GLN A 184 -1.89 10.40 -23.77
CA GLN A 184 -1.26 9.93 -25.02
C GLN A 184 -0.03 10.72 -25.45
N THR A 185 0.08 11.99 -25.05
CA THR A 185 1.22 12.86 -25.38
C THR A 185 2.43 12.68 -24.47
N ASN A 186 2.26 12.14 -23.25
CA ASN A 186 3.32 12.06 -22.23
C ASN A 186 3.47 10.65 -21.60
N ALA A 187 3.07 9.60 -22.31
CA ALA A 187 3.06 8.23 -21.76
C ALA A 187 4.44 7.77 -21.28
N GLU A 188 5.50 8.02 -22.06
CA GLU A 188 6.87 7.64 -21.71
C GLU A 188 7.41 8.37 -20.46
N GLU A 189 7.10 9.67 -20.32
CA GLU A 189 7.49 10.46 -19.15
C GLU A 189 6.80 9.94 -17.88
N MET A 190 5.52 9.59 -18.00
CA MET A 190 4.73 9.02 -16.89
C MET A 190 5.23 7.62 -16.50
N GLU A 191 5.55 6.77 -17.46
CA GLU A 191 6.15 5.46 -17.20
C GLU A 191 7.51 5.60 -16.50
N SER A 192 8.36 6.52 -16.96
CA SER A 192 9.65 6.82 -16.32
C SER A 192 9.48 7.35 -14.89
N LEU A 193 8.47 8.19 -14.66
CA LEU A 193 8.12 8.68 -13.34
C LEU A 193 7.71 7.55 -12.38
N PHE A 194 6.85 6.63 -12.84
CA PHE A 194 6.44 5.47 -12.05
C PHE A 194 7.61 4.51 -11.79
N ALA A 195 8.46 4.27 -12.79
CA ALA A 195 9.65 3.45 -12.65
C ALA A 195 10.60 4.01 -11.60
N ARG A 196 10.91 5.31 -11.67
CA ARG A 196 11.76 5.98 -10.69
C ARG A 196 11.15 5.96 -9.29
N MET A 197 9.85 6.25 -9.17
CA MET A 197 9.14 6.20 -7.88
C MET A 197 9.22 4.81 -7.25
N LEU A 198 8.82 3.77 -7.99
CA LEU A 198 8.82 2.40 -7.49
C LEU A 198 10.23 1.94 -7.16
N PHE A 199 11.21 2.21 -8.03
CA PHE A 199 12.61 1.85 -7.78
C PHE A 199 13.12 2.42 -6.46
N THR A 200 13.00 3.73 -6.26
CA THR A 200 13.50 4.38 -5.04
C THR A 200 12.77 3.89 -3.79
N LEU A 201 11.46 3.68 -3.85
CA LEU A 201 10.71 3.14 -2.72
C LEU A 201 11.12 1.69 -2.41
N ILE A 202 11.33 0.85 -3.41
CA ILE A 202 11.79 -0.54 -3.24
C ILE A 202 13.19 -0.56 -2.64
N GLU A 203 14.13 0.22 -3.18
CA GLU A 203 15.50 0.30 -2.67
C GLU A 203 15.52 0.75 -1.20
N THR A 204 14.73 1.77 -0.86
CA THR A 204 14.66 2.30 0.51
C THR A 204 13.99 1.33 1.49
N THR A 205 13.05 0.49 1.02
CA THR A 205 12.27 -0.43 1.87
C THR A 205 12.89 -1.83 1.96
N THR A 206 13.66 -2.26 0.97
CA THR A 206 14.31 -3.58 0.96
C THR A 206 15.08 -3.91 2.26
N PRO A 207 15.84 -2.96 2.87
CA PRO A 207 16.56 -3.24 4.12
C PRO A 207 15.66 -3.65 5.30
N ILE A 208 14.37 -3.31 5.30
CA ILE A 208 13.41 -3.73 6.34
C ILE A 208 13.27 -5.26 6.37
N PHE A 209 13.38 -5.91 5.22
CA PHE A 209 13.15 -7.36 5.07
C PHE A 209 14.37 -8.21 5.43
N ALA A 210 15.47 -7.59 5.88
CA ALA A 210 16.69 -8.32 6.26
C ALA A 210 16.52 -9.14 7.55
N SER A 211 15.60 -8.76 8.45
CA SER A 211 15.34 -9.49 9.68
C SER A 211 13.87 -9.42 10.11
N ALA A 212 13.38 -10.46 10.79
CA ALA A 212 12.03 -10.49 11.36
C ALA A 212 11.81 -9.33 12.34
N LYS A 213 12.82 -9.01 13.15
CA LYS A 213 12.77 -7.91 14.13
C LYS A 213 12.53 -6.56 13.46
N ASP A 214 13.17 -6.28 12.33
CA ASP A 214 13.03 -5.00 11.64
C ASP A 214 11.66 -4.83 10.97
N MET A 215 11.08 -5.95 10.50
CA MET A 215 9.70 -6.01 10.00
C MET A 215 8.68 -5.84 11.13
N GLU A 216 8.88 -6.52 12.27
CA GLU A 216 8.01 -6.39 13.46
C GLU A 216 8.05 -5.00 14.08
N ALA A 217 9.17 -4.28 13.94
CA ALA A 217 9.28 -2.89 14.40
C ALA A 217 8.52 -1.90 13.50
N ARG A 218 8.20 -2.27 12.25
CA ARG A 218 7.56 -1.39 11.24
C ARG A 218 6.50 -2.14 10.42
N PRO A 219 5.50 -2.78 11.07
CA PRO A 219 4.54 -3.63 10.37
C PRO A 219 3.62 -2.83 9.45
N ASP A 220 3.36 -1.56 9.75
CA ASP A 220 2.59 -0.63 8.94
C ASP A 220 3.29 -0.28 7.62
N VAL A 221 4.63 -0.11 7.65
CA VAL A 221 5.44 0.10 6.45
C VAL A 221 5.45 -1.16 5.58
N VAL A 222 5.59 -2.34 6.20
CA VAL A 222 5.52 -3.63 5.48
C VAL A 222 4.14 -3.80 4.83
N GLU A 223 3.07 -3.53 5.56
CA GLU A 223 1.70 -3.59 5.07
C GLU A 223 1.50 -2.67 3.84
N GLU A 224 1.76 -1.38 4.00
CA GLU A 224 1.49 -0.41 2.95
C GLU A 224 2.43 -0.59 1.75
N PHE A 225 3.66 -1.07 1.98
CA PHE A 225 4.58 -1.45 0.91
C PHE A 225 3.97 -2.53 0.03
N PHE A 226 3.45 -3.61 0.61
CA PHE A 226 2.86 -4.66 -0.20
C PHE A 226 1.53 -4.27 -0.84
N TYR A 227 0.72 -3.39 -0.24
CA TYR A 227 -0.43 -2.81 -0.97
C TYR A 227 -0.01 -1.93 -2.15
N LEU A 228 1.10 -1.19 -2.04
CA LEU A 228 1.68 -0.46 -3.16
C LEU A 228 2.18 -1.43 -4.25
N MET A 229 2.94 -2.47 -3.89
CA MET A 229 3.47 -3.44 -4.84
C MET A 229 2.35 -4.23 -5.54
N GLU A 230 1.32 -4.60 -4.80
CA GLU A 230 0.11 -5.24 -5.31
C GLU A 230 -0.56 -4.34 -6.37
N ARG A 231 -0.72 -3.04 -6.08
CA ARG A 231 -1.20 -2.08 -7.08
C ARG A 231 -0.26 -1.96 -8.27
N ALA A 232 1.05 -1.95 -8.07
CA ALA A 232 2.04 -1.89 -9.14
C ALA A 232 1.93 -3.09 -10.09
N VAL A 233 1.67 -4.30 -9.56
CA VAL A 233 1.41 -5.50 -10.38
C VAL A 233 0.20 -5.30 -11.28
N ARG A 234 -0.89 -4.69 -10.77
CA ARG A 234 -2.09 -4.41 -11.58
C ARG A 234 -1.87 -3.31 -12.62
N CYS A 235 -1.17 -2.26 -12.23
CA CYS A 235 -1.14 -1.00 -12.98
C CYS A 235 0.05 -0.92 -13.95
N VAL A 236 1.23 -1.36 -13.53
CA VAL A 236 2.51 -1.17 -14.24
C VAL A 236 3.40 -2.43 -14.20
N PRO A 237 2.88 -3.61 -14.59
CA PRO A 237 3.65 -4.87 -14.50
C PRO A 237 4.94 -4.84 -15.34
N HIS A 238 4.97 -4.08 -16.43
CA HIS A 238 6.17 -3.91 -17.26
C HIS A 238 7.32 -3.23 -16.51
N VAL A 239 7.03 -2.28 -15.61
CA VAL A 239 8.03 -1.63 -14.76
C VAL A 239 8.66 -2.65 -13.81
N LEU A 240 7.85 -3.53 -13.21
CA LEU A 240 8.34 -4.55 -12.29
C LEU A 240 9.19 -5.63 -12.98
N ALA A 241 8.96 -5.87 -14.27
CA ALA A 241 9.77 -6.79 -15.05
C ALA A 241 11.04 -6.17 -15.64
N ALA A 242 11.18 -4.84 -15.59
CA ALA A 242 12.34 -4.17 -16.14
C ALA A 242 13.62 -4.63 -15.41
N PRO A 243 14.68 -5.00 -16.14
CA PRO A 243 15.95 -5.39 -15.55
C PRO A 243 16.64 -4.18 -14.93
N MET A 244 17.24 -4.37 -13.75
CA MET A 244 18.02 -3.34 -13.09
C MET A 244 19.43 -3.79 -12.81
N THR A 245 20.37 -2.89 -13.03
CA THR A 245 21.76 -3.04 -12.60
C THR A 245 21.87 -2.58 -11.15
N ALA A 246 22.16 -3.50 -10.22
CA ALA A 246 22.49 -3.12 -8.86
C ALA A 246 23.73 -2.19 -8.87
N ALA A 247 23.58 -0.97 -8.32
CA ALA A 247 24.65 0.02 -8.27
C ALA A 247 25.73 -0.32 -7.23
N SER A 248 25.41 -1.13 -6.22
CA SER A 248 26.32 -1.57 -5.16
C SER A 248 25.87 -2.91 -4.56
N GLY A 249 26.80 -3.64 -3.93
CA GLY A 249 26.55 -4.94 -3.29
C GLY A 249 27.18 -6.14 -4.01
N PRO A 250 27.04 -7.37 -3.46
CA PRO A 250 27.66 -8.59 -3.99
C PRO A 250 27.20 -8.99 -5.40
N HIS A 251 26.17 -8.32 -5.93
CA HIS A 251 25.60 -8.53 -7.27
C HIS A 251 25.72 -7.29 -8.18
N ALA A 252 26.61 -6.36 -7.85
CA ALA A 252 26.88 -5.19 -8.68
C ALA A 252 27.20 -5.62 -10.13
N GLY A 253 26.43 -5.10 -11.10
CA GLY A 253 26.60 -5.41 -12.52
C GLY A 253 25.78 -6.59 -13.07
N GLN A 254 24.99 -7.30 -12.24
CA GLN A 254 24.00 -8.27 -12.75
C GLN A 254 22.62 -7.62 -12.90
N ALA A 255 22.04 -7.74 -14.09
CA ALA A 255 20.72 -7.23 -14.40
C ALA A 255 19.64 -8.19 -13.87
N GLN A 256 18.90 -7.79 -12.83
CA GLN A 256 17.79 -8.58 -12.30
C GLN A 256 16.48 -7.82 -12.38
N PRO A 257 15.34 -8.48 -12.68
CA PRO A 257 14.05 -7.84 -12.60
C PRO A 257 13.75 -7.39 -11.17
N LEU A 258 13.16 -6.19 -11.02
CA LEU A 258 12.65 -5.69 -9.74
C LEU A 258 11.77 -6.72 -9.02
N MET A 259 10.92 -7.39 -9.80
CA MET A 259 10.00 -8.41 -9.33
C MET A 259 10.67 -9.50 -8.49
N ALA A 260 11.87 -9.97 -8.86
CA ALA A 260 12.55 -11.04 -8.13
C ALA A 260 12.91 -10.62 -6.70
N SER A 261 13.40 -9.39 -6.53
CA SER A 261 13.74 -8.84 -5.22
C SER A 261 12.50 -8.61 -4.36
N ILE A 262 11.44 -8.03 -4.93
CA ILE A 262 10.17 -7.79 -4.23
C ILE A 262 9.55 -9.13 -3.79
N PHE A 263 9.59 -10.14 -4.65
CA PHE A 263 9.07 -11.47 -4.33
C PHE A 263 9.84 -12.11 -3.18
N SER A 264 11.18 -12.02 -3.18
CA SER A 264 12.00 -12.49 -2.06
C SER A 264 11.64 -11.78 -0.75
N CYS A 265 11.43 -10.46 -0.79
CA CYS A 265 10.96 -9.69 0.37
C CYS A 265 9.58 -10.17 0.85
N ALA A 266 8.66 -10.48 -0.07
CA ALA A 266 7.33 -10.99 0.27
C ALA A 266 7.41 -12.35 0.97
N VAL A 267 8.24 -13.26 0.47
CA VAL A 267 8.46 -14.57 1.09
C VAL A 267 9.07 -14.42 2.48
N ALA A 268 10.07 -13.53 2.65
CA ALA A 268 10.65 -13.23 3.95
C ALA A 268 9.61 -12.65 4.94
N ALA A 269 8.72 -11.78 4.47
CA ALA A 269 7.70 -11.14 5.29
C ALA A 269 6.62 -12.10 5.83
N LEU A 270 6.47 -13.31 5.27
CA LEU A 270 5.54 -14.31 5.80
C LEU A 270 5.99 -14.89 7.16
N VAL A 271 7.21 -14.58 7.63
CA VAL A 271 7.71 -15.07 8.92
C VAL A 271 7.11 -14.34 10.12
N ILE A 272 6.71 -13.06 9.96
CA ILE A 272 6.18 -12.26 11.06
C ILE A 272 4.72 -12.58 11.32
N THR A 273 4.23 -12.36 12.54
CA THR A 273 2.85 -12.73 12.95
C THR A 273 1.89 -11.53 12.99
N HIS A 274 2.17 -10.47 12.24
CA HIS A 274 1.29 -9.30 12.14
C HIS A 274 0.18 -9.53 11.10
N ASN A 275 -1.10 -9.48 11.51
CA ASN A 275 -2.23 -9.87 10.66
C ASN A 275 -2.36 -9.02 9.39
N ASP A 276 -2.30 -7.69 9.51
CA ASP A 276 -2.54 -6.79 8.38
C ASP A 276 -1.36 -6.75 7.40
N ALA A 277 -0.14 -6.88 7.92
CA ALA A 277 1.06 -7.02 7.08
C ALA A 277 1.03 -8.33 6.29
N ASN A 278 0.71 -9.46 6.94
CA ASN A 278 0.52 -10.74 6.26
C ASN A 278 -0.62 -10.68 5.25
N LYS A 279 -1.71 -9.96 5.54
CA LYS A 279 -2.79 -9.74 4.58
C LYS A 279 -2.26 -9.08 3.31
N ALA A 280 -1.54 -7.97 3.45
CA ALA A 280 -1.00 -7.24 2.32
C ALA A 280 -0.01 -8.07 1.50
N VAL A 281 0.90 -8.82 2.17
CA VAL A 281 1.82 -9.77 1.52
C VAL A 281 1.06 -10.81 0.70
N LEU A 282 0.03 -11.43 1.27
CA LEU A 282 -0.78 -12.44 0.58
C LEU A 282 -1.59 -11.84 -0.58
N CYS A 283 -2.11 -10.62 -0.44
CA CYS A 283 -2.77 -9.90 -1.54
C CYS A 283 -1.80 -9.70 -2.72
N PHE A 284 -0.58 -9.22 -2.43
CA PHE A 284 0.47 -9.04 -3.42
C PHE A 284 0.82 -10.36 -4.12
N LEU A 285 1.14 -11.41 -3.37
CA LEU A 285 1.51 -12.71 -3.91
C LEU A 285 0.39 -13.30 -4.79
N GLU A 286 -0.86 -13.25 -4.33
CA GLU A 286 -2.01 -13.72 -5.11
C GLU A 286 -2.13 -12.92 -6.42
N GLN A 287 -1.95 -11.59 -6.35
CA GLN A 287 -2.02 -10.72 -7.53
C GLN A 287 -0.94 -11.03 -8.58
N VAL A 288 0.29 -11.38 -8.17
CA VAL A 288 1.38 -11.75 -9.09
C VAL A 288 0.98 -12.91 -9.99
N TYR A 289 0.39 -13.95 -9.40
CA TYR A 289 -0.05 -15.12 -10.16
C TYR A 289 -1.31 -14.81 -10.98
N VAL A 290 -2.29 -14.09 -10.42
CA VAL A 290 -3.49 -13.64 -11.17
C VAL A 290 -3.09 -12.85 -12.43
N GLN A 291 -2.16 -11.92 -12.29
CA GLN A 291 -1.65 -11.11 -13.41
C GLN A 291 -1.02 -12.00 -14.49
N SER A 292 -0.25 -13.02 -14.09
CA SER A 292 0.46 -13.91 -15.00
C SER A 292 -0.46 -14.90 -15.74
N LEU A 293 -1.65 -15.15 -15.20
CA LEU A 293 -2.70 -15.97 -15.80
C LEU A 293 -3.60 -15.18 -16.76
N THR A 294 -3.49 -13.85 -16.81
CA THR A 294 -4.29 -13.02 -17.71
C THR A 294 -3.73 -13.11 -19.14
N ASP A 295 -4.54 -13.52 -20.11
CA ASP A 295 -4.11 -13.78 -21.50
C ASP A 295 -3.50 -12.55 -22.20
N ASP A 296 -4.02 -11.36 -21.93
CA ASP A 296 -3.56 -10.09 -22.54
C ASP A 296 -2.27 -9.52 -21.89
N SER A 297 -1.68 -10.24 -20.93
CA SER A 297 -0.48 -9.76 -20.24
C SER A 297 0.75 -9.85 -21.16
N ARG A 298 1.33 -8.69 -21.51
CA ARG A 298 2.59 -8.62 -22.28
C ARG A 298 3.77 -9.23 -21.52
N VAL A 299 3.66 -9.32 -20.20
CA VAL A 299 4.69 -9.80 -19.27
C VAL A 299 4.02 -10.70 -18.25
N LYS A 300 4.62 -11.86 -17.95
CA LYS A 300 4.16 -12.78 -16.90
C LYS A 300 5.09 -12.69 -15.70
N LEU A 301 4.69 -11.99 -14.65
CA LEU A 301 5.58 -11.72 -13.50
C LEU A 301 5.96 -12.98 -12.70
N ALA A 302 5.10 -14.00 -12.66
CA ALA A 302 5.36 -15.25 -11.96
C ALA A 302 6.61 -15.98 -12.49
N SER A 303 6.92 -15.86 -13.78
CA SER A 303 8.14 -16.48 -14.35
C SER A 303 9.42 -15.79 -13.90
N LEU A 304 9.34 -14.59 -13.31
CA LEU A 304 10.48 -13.84 -12.78
C LEU A 304 10.75 -14.15 -11.30
N CYS A 305 9.92 -14.97 -10.66
CA CYS A 305 9.98 -15.24 -9.23
C CYS A 305 10.82 -16.49 -8.88
N THR A 306 11.37 -17.19 -9.87
CA THR A 306 11.91 -18.56 -9.73
C THR A 306 13.31 -18.68 -9.11
N SER A 307 14.02 -17.58 -8.85
CA SER A 307 15.43 -17.64 -8.42
C SER A 307 15.74 -16.73 -7.22
N ASN A 308 15.94 -17.31 -6.03
CA ASN A 308 16.56 -16.60 -4.91
C ASN A 308 18.07 -16.86 -4.91
N HIS A 309 18.85 -15.86 -5.34
CA HIS A 309 20.31 -16.02 -5.46
C HIS A 309 21.02 -16.14 -4.11
N ALA A 310 20.37 -15.77 -2.99
CA ALA A 310 20.95 -15.90 -1.66
C ALA A 310 20.99 -17.35 -1.14
N THR A 311 20.05 -18.20 -1.56
CA THR A 311 19.88 -19.56 -1.00
C THR A 311 19.98 -20.69 -2.03
N LEU A 312 20.16 -20.40 -3.33
CA LEU A 312 20.10 -21.39 -4.44
C LEU A 312 18.77 -22.16 -4.52
N GLU A 313 17.79 -21.85 -3.66
CA GLU A 313 16.47 -22.46 -3.61
C GLU A 313 15.46 -21.64 -4.41
N ASP A 314 14.50 -22.34 -5.02
CA ASP A 314 13.39 -21.71 -5.73
C ASP A 314 12.52 -20.91 -4.75
N SER A 315 12.36 -19.60 -4.98
CA SER A 315 11.57 -18.74 -4.10
C SER A 315 10.11 -19.20 -3.99
N ASN A 316 9.55 -19.84 -5.02
CA ASN A 316 8.20 -20.39 -4.97
C ASN A 316 8.13 -21.61 -4.07
N LYS A 317 9.16 -22.46 -4.04
CA LYS A 317 9.24 -23.57 -3.08
C LYS A 317 9.29 -23.05 -1.64
N MET A 318 10.06 -21.99 -1.41
CA MET A 318 10.10 -21.32 -0.10
C MET A 318 8.74 -20.70 0.27
N LEU A 319 8.06 -20.05 -0.68
CA LEU A 319 6.70 -19.56 -0.49
C LEU A 319 5.76 -20.69 -0.04
N VAL A 320 5.73 -21.80 -0.77
CA VAL A 320 4.90 -22.96 -0.43
C VAL A 320 5.22 -23.46 0.98
N SER A 321 6.49 -23.54 1.34
CA SER A 321 6.92 -23.93 2.69
C SER A 321 6.39 -23.00 3.77
N TYR A 322 6.45 -21.67 3.59
CA TYR A 322 5.89 -20.71 4.55
C TYR A 322 4.36 -20.80 4.65
N LEU A 323 3.66 -20.94 3.51
CA LEU A 323 2.21 -21.08 3.51
C LEU A 323 1.78 -22.36 4.22
N LEU A 324 2.40 -23.50 3.92
CA LEU A 324 2.13 -24.77 4.59
C LEU A 324 2.47 -24.70 6.08
N ARG A 325 3.61 -24.12 6.46
CA ARG A 325 3.95 -23.93 7.88
C ARG A 325 2.89 -23.11 8.61
N GLY A 326 2.41 -22.02 8.01
CA GLY A 326 1.36 -21.18 8.61
C GLY A 326 0.02 -21.90 8.73
N VAL A 327 -0.39 -22.66 7.70
CA VAL A 327 -1.65 -23.42 7.68
C VAL A 327 -1.60 -24.64 8.62
N VAL A 328 -0.52 -25.41 8.56
CA VAL A 328 -0.38 -26.69 9.26
C VAL A 328 0.00 -26.49 10.73
N LEU A 329 0.87 -25.54 11.07
CA LEU A 329 1.18 -25.29 12.48
C LEU A 329 0.13 -24.41 13.18
N GLY A 330 -0.91 -23.96 12.46
CA GLY A 330 -1.95 -23.10 13.01
C GLY A 330 -1.45 -21.72 13.43
N ALA A 331 -0.27 -21.30 12.97
CA ALA A 331 0.32 -19.98 13.25
C ALA A 331 -0.39 -18.85 12.49
N MET A 332 -1.18 -19.19 11.47
CA MET A 332 -1.91 -18.27 10.62
C MET A 332 -3.37 -18.15 11.07
N SER A 333 -3.89 -16.91 11.20
CA SER A 333 -5.30 -16.71 11.59
C SER A 333 -6.27 -17.23 10.51
N PRO A 334 -7.51 -17.64 10.86
CA PRO A 334 -8.44 -18.25 9.90
C PRO A 334 -8.71 -17.41 8.64
N SER A 335 -8.74 -16.08 8.77
CA SER A 335 -8.95 -15.18 7.64
C SER A 335 -7.74 -15.14 6.70
N ARG A 336 -6.53 -15.41 7.20
CA ARG A 336 -5.29 -15.49 6.40
C ARG A 336 -5.15 -16.86 5.74
N VAL A 337 -5.67 -17.93 6.36
CA VAL A 337 -5.76 -19.25 5.71
C VAL A 337 -6.70 -19.18 4.50
N ASP A 338 -7.90 -18.62 4.66
CA ASP A 338 -8.86 -18.50 3.56
C ASP A 338 -9.75 -17.25 3.69
N SER A 339 -9.71 -16.41 2.66
CA SER A 339 -10.58 -15.24 2.46
C SER A 339 -10.69 -14.96 0.96
N ASP A 340 -11.74 -14.28 0.51
CA ASP A 340 -12.04 -14.07 -0.92
C ASP A 340 -10.82 -13.63 -1.76
N TYR A 341 -9.98 -12.74 -1.21
CA TYR A 341 -8.73 -12.32 -1.83
C TYR A 341 -7.64 -12.16 -0.79
N GLY A 342 -6.38 -12.41 -1.12
CA GLY A 342 -5.23 -12.31 -0.23
C GLY A 342 -5.33 -13.31 0.90
N SER A 343 -5.15 -14.59 0.61
CA SER A 343 -5.09 -15.67 1.61
C SER A 343 -4.13 -16.78 1.15
N ALA A 344 -3.65 -17.62 2.07
CA ALA A 344 -2.80 -18.75 1.71
C ALA A 344 -3.48 -19.70 0.72
N ALA A 345 -4.76 -20.02 0.94
CA ALA A 345 -5.55 -20.81 0.00
C ALA A 345 -5.68 -20.12 -1.37
N GLY A 346 -5.90 -18.80 -1.39
CA GLY A 346 -5.93 -18.01 -2.63
C GLY A 346 -4.62 -18.08 -3.41
N VAL A 347 -3.48 -17.86 -2.74
CA VAL A 347 -2.15 -17.95 -3.36
C VAL A 347 -1.90 -19.36 -3.91
N LEU A 348 -2.16 -20.42 -3.13
CA LEU A 348 -1.97 -21.81 -3.56
C LEU A 348 -2.83 -22.16 -4.78
N VAL A 349 -4.08 -21.69 -4.84
CA VAL A 349 -4.94 -21.88 -6.02
C VAL A 349 -4.32 -21.25 -7.26
N GLN A 350 -3.88 -19.99 -7.19
CA GLN A 350 -3.33 -19.33 -8.37
C GLN A 350 -2.00 -19.97 -8.80
N LEU A 351 -1.17 -20.40 -7.83
CA LEU A 351 0.04 -21.15 -8.11
C LEU A 351 -0.26 -22.50 -8.79
N ALA A 352 -1.30 -23.21 -8.34
CA ALA A 352 -1.77 -24.46 -8.97
C ALA A 352 -2.21 -24.23 -10.44
N LYS A 353 -2.86 -23.11 -10.72
CA LYS A 353 -3.25 -22.75 -12.10
C LYS A 353 -2.04 -22.40 -12.97
N VAL A 354 -0.98 -21.82 -12.39
CA VAL A 354 0.25 -21.50 -13.12
C VAL A 354 1.09 -22.75 -13.38
N ASN A 355 1.32 -23.59 -12.36
CA ASN A 355 2.08 -24.83 -12.49
C ASN A 355 1.69 -25.85 -11.40
N GLY A 356 0.55 -26.52 -11.62
CA GLY A 356 0.01 -27.54 -10.71
C GLY A 356 0.97 -28.68 -10.39
N PRO A 357 1.60 -29.35 -11.39
CA PRO A 357 2.52 -30.45 -11.14
C PRO A 357 3.70 -30.06 -10.24
N GLN A 358 4.26 -28.86 -10.43
CA GLN A 358 5.36 -28.38 -9.60
C GLN A 358 4.91 -28.07 -8.17
N LEU A 359 3.71 -27.51 -8.00
CA LEU A 359 3.14 -27.28 -6.67
C LEU A 359 2.90 -28.61 -5.94
N GLU A 360 2.36 -29.62 -6.63
CA GLU A 360 2.15 -30.97 -6.08
C GLU A 360 3.47 -31.56 -5.57
N GLN A 361 4.53 -31.47 -6.37
CA GLN A 361 5.86 -31.91 -5.96
C GLN A 361 6.34 -31.16 -4.70
N TRP A 362 6.24 -29.83 -4.65
CA TRP A 362 6.72 -29.05 -3.50
C TRP A 362 5.93 -29.34 -2.22
N ILE A 363 4.62 -29.57 -2.32
CA ILE A 363 3.79 -29.94 -1.16
C ILE A 363 4.19 -31.33 -0.66
N ALA A 364 4.39 -32.30 -1.55
CA ALA A 364 4.83 -33.64 -1.19
C ALA A 364 6.19 -33.64 -0.49
N GLU A 365 7.18 -32.94 -1.07
CA GLU A 365 8.52 -32.77 -0.47
C GLU A 365 8.45 -32.10 0.90
N TRP A 366 7.58 -31.10 1.09
CA TRP A 366 7.41 -30.44 2.38
C TRP A 366 6.87 -31.39 3.44
N PHE A 367 5.84 -32.19 3.14
CA PHE A 367 5.29 -33.16 4.10
C PHE A 367 6.28 -34.28 4.42
N GLU A 368 7.03 -34.77 3.44
CA GLU A 368 8.10 -35.75 3.66
C GLU A 368 9.12 -35.20 4.67
N GLN A 369 9.58 -33.96 4.48
CA GLN A 369 10.52 -33.31 5.39
C GLN A 369 9.91 -33.00 6.77
N ALA A 370 8.66 -32.53 6.82
CA ALA A 370 8.01 -32.14 8.06
C ALA A 370 7.68 -33.35 8.97
N THR A 371 7.45 -34.52 8.36
CA THR A 371 7.21 -35.79 9.05
C THR A 371 8.49 -36.62 9.26
N ALA A 372 9.56 -36.35 8.52
CA ALA A 372 10.86 -36.97 8.71
C ALA A 372 11.44 -36.64 10.10
N GLY A 373 11.82 -37.68 10.84
CA GLY A 373 12.43 -37.57 12.17
C GLY A 373 11.89 -38.59 13.16
N THR A 374 12.36 -38.50 14.41
CA THR A 374 11.72 -39.22 15.52
C THR A 374 10.49 -38.43 16.00
N PHE A 375 9.58 -39.08 16.72
CA PHE A 375 8.37 -38.42 17.28
C PHE A 375 8.68 -37.12 18.06
N ALA A 376 9.88 -37.04 18.67
CA ALA A 376 10.35 -35.88 19.44
C ALA A 376 10.91 -34.73 18.58
N THR A 377 11.24 -34.97 17.30
CA THR A 377 11.90 -33.99 16.42
C THR A 377 11.06 -33.64 15.18
N ALA A 378 9.97 -34.35 14.93
CA ALA A 378 9.07 -34.09 13.81
C ALA A 378 8.23 -32.82 14.06
N THR A 379 8.20 -31.92 13.07
CA THR A 379 7.51 -30.63 13.19
C THR A 379 5.99 -30.78 13.22
N VAL A 380 5.47 -31.88 12.66
CA VAL A 380 4.04 -32.20 12.56
C VAL A 380 3.72 -33.60 13.07
N ASN A 381 4.20 -33.94 14.27
CA ASN A 381 4.00 -35.26 14.88
C ASN A 381 2.51 -35.63 15.18
N PHE A 382 1.60 -34.65 15.13
CA PHE A 382 0.14 -34.83 15.31
C PHE A 382 -0.61 -35.25 14.04
N LEU A 383 0.08 -35.33 12.90
CA LEU A 383 -0.48 -35.78 11.63
C LEU A 383 0.02 -37.18 11.29
N THR A 384 -0.89 -38.04 10.85
CA THR A 384 -0.55 -39.36 10.31
C THR A 384 -0.16 -39.27 8.83
N PRO A 385 0.64 -40.22 8.30
CA PRO A 385 0.93 -40.30 6.87
C PRO A 385 -0.33 -40.42 6.00
N ASP A 386 -1.36 -41.13 6.48
CA ASP A 386 -2.62 -41.29 5.76
C ASP A 386 -3.37 -39.95 5.63
N GLU A 387 -3.39 -39.13 6.70
CA GLU A 387 -4.02 -37.80 6.67
C GLU A 387 -3.29 -36.82 5.75
N THR A 388 -1.95 -36.87 5.69
CA THR A 388 -1.19 -36.02 4.77
C THR A 388 -1.37 -36.47 3.33
N GLN A 389 -1.51 -37.77 3.07
CA GLN A 389 -1.80 -38.32 1.75
C GLN A 389 -3.24 -38.01 1.30
N GLU A 390 -4.22 -38.11 2.20
CA GLU A 390 -5.62 -37.75 1.96
C GLU A 390 -5.74 -36.27 1.60
N PHE A 391 -5.11 -35.37 2.38
CA PHE A 391 -5.07 -33.94 2.08
C PHE A 391 -4.53 -33.64 0.68
N GLN A 392 -3.38 -34.22 0.32
CA GLN A 392 -2.78 -34.02 -1.00
C GLN A 392 -3.68 -34.53 -2.12
N THR A 393 -4.26 -35.71 -1.95
CA THR A 393 -5.17 -36.32 -2.94
C THR A 393 -6.42 -35.45 -3.14
N GLU A 394 -7.07 -35.01 -2.06
CA GLU A 394 -8.24 -34.12 -2.13
C GLU A 394 -7.91 -32.76 -2.74
N LEU A 395 -6.73 -32.22 -2.45
CA LEU A 395 -6.32 -30.89 -2.92
C LEU A 395 -6.15 -30.88 -4.44
N PHE A 396 -5.44 -31.86 -5.01
CA PHE A 396 -5.16 -31.92 -6.45
C PHE A 396 -6.25 -32.61 -7.28
N SER A 397 -7.19 -33.31 -6.63
CA SER A 397 -8.43 -33.79 -7.28
C SER A 397 -9.60 -32.79 -7.22
N ALA A 398 -9.39 -31.61 -6.63
CA ALA A 398 -10.44 -30.60 -6.46
C ALA A 398 -11.04 -30.15 -7.80
N ALA A 399 -12.36 -30.31 -7.93
CA ALA A 399 -13.07 -30.01 -9.18
C ALA A 399 -13.12 -28.52 -9.57
N ASN A 400 -12.87 -27.61 -8.63
CA ASN A 400 -12.86 -26.16 -8.86
C ASN A 400 -12.13 -25.42 -7.71
N GLU A 401 -11.89 -24.12 -7.92
CA GLU A 401 -11.23 -23.25 -6.94
C GLU A 401 -11.90 -23.25 -5.55
N ARG A 402 -13.24 -23.30 -5.50
CA ARG A 402 -13.98 -23.33 -4.23
C ARG A 402 -13.72 -24.63 -3.47
N ALA A 403 -13.66 -25.76 -4.16
CA ALA A 403 -13.32 -27.04 -3.56
C ALA A 403 -11.87 -27.04 -3.05
N PHE A 404 -10.91 -26.56 -3.85
CA PHE A 404 -9.50 -26.46 -3.47
C PHE A 404 -9.31 -25.62 -2.20
N ARG A 405 -9.88 -24.41 -2.17
CA ARG A 405 -9.82 -23.51 -0.99
C ARG A 405 -10.44 -24.16 0.23
N ARG A 406 -11.56 -24.86 0.06
CA ARG A 406 -12.25 -25.58 1.14
C ARG A 406 -11.35 -26.68 1.72
N THR A 407 -10.61 -27.43 0.90
CA THR A 407 -9.66 -28.46 1.36
C THR A 407 -8.56 -27.83 2.23
N VAL A 408 -7.91 -26.76 1.76
CA VAL A 408 -6.90 -26.02 2.55
C VAL A 408 -7.46 -25.51 3.88
N ARG A 409 -8.66 -24.92 3.85
CA ARG A 409 -9.33 -24.37 5.04
C ARG A 409 -9.65 -25.44 6.08
N HIS A 410 -10.23 -26.57 5.66
CA HIS A 410 -10.59 -27.65 6.57
C HIS A 410 -9.37 -28.31 7.17
N PHE A 411 -8.35 -28.55 6.35
CA PHE A 411 -7.08 -29.09 6.83
C PHE A 411 -6.41 -28.15 7.84
N GLY A 412 -6.34 -26.84 7.54
CA GLY A 412 -5.81 -25.86 8.48
C GLY A 412 -6.56 -25.83 9.82
N LYS A 413 -7.89 -25.98 9.82
CA LYS A 413 -8.70 -26.07 11.05
C LYS A 413 -8.39 -27.35 11.84
N LEU A 414 -8.27 -28.49 11.15
CA LEU A 414 -7.91 -29.77 11.77
C LEU A 414 -6.56 -29.62 12.48
N CYS A 415 -5.54 -29.13 11.77
CA CYS A 415 -4.21 -28.99 12.31
C CYS A 415 -4.15 -27.99 13.49
N ALA A 416 -4.81 -26.83 13.38
CA ALA A 416 -4.87 -25.86 14.47
C ALA A 416 -5.51 -26.43 15.75
N SER A 417 -6.58 -27.23 15.62
CA SER A 417 -7.26 -27.86 16.76
C SER A 417 -6.39 -28.89 17.50
N ARG A 418 -5.52 -29.60 16.77
CA ARG A 418 -4.63 -30.61 17.35
C ARG A 418 -3.36 -30.01 17.93
N ASN A 419 -2.79 -29.02 17.25
CA ASN A 419 -1.57 -28.36 17.74
C ASN A 419 -1.83 -27.62 19.07
N THR A 420 -2.99 -26.96 19.19
CA THR A 420 -3.41 -26.35 20.47
C THR A 420 -3.56 -27.39 21.59
N SER A 421 -4.22 -28.52 21.30
CA SER A 421 -4.38 -29.62 22.25
C SER A 421 -3.05 -30.20 22.74
N LEU A 422 -2.02 -30.27 21.88
CA LEU A 422 -0.67 -30.70 22.26
C LEU A 422 0.02 -29.68 23.18
N THR A 423 -0.01 -28.40 22.84
CA THR A 423 0.63 -27.35 23.66
C THR A 423 0.00 -27.23 25.06
N ASP A 424 -1.29 -27.55 25.20
CA ASP A 424 -1.96 -27.56 26.51
C ASP A 424 -1.60 -28.80 27.33
N CYS A 425 -1.30 -29.94 26.67
CA CYS A 425 -0.88 -31.17 27.33
C CYS A 425 0.59 -31.14 27.77
N GLU A 426 1.45 -30.40 27.08
CA GLU A 426 2.87 -30.18 27.46
C GLU A 426 3.06 -29.14 28.58
N ARG A 427 2.03 -28.31 28.86
CA ARG A 427 2.04 -27.29 29.93
C ARG A 427 1.49 -27.79 31.27
N GLN A 428 0.89 -28.98 31.29
CA GLN A 428 0.46 -29.69 32.50
C GLN A 428 1.56 -30.65 32.97
#